data_AF-A0A1U8HNJ8-F1
#
_entry.id   AF-A0A1U8HNJ8-F1
#
_cell.length_a   1.000
_cell.length_b   1.000
_cell.length_c   1.000
_cell.angle_alpha   90.00
_cell.angle_beta   90.00
_cell.angle_gamma   90.00
#
_symmetry.space_group_name_H-M   'P 1'
#
loop_
_entity.id
_entity.type
_entity.pdbx_description
1 polymer ?
#
loop_
_entity_poly.entity_id
_entity_poly.type
_entity_poly.pdbx_seq_one_letter_code
_entity_poly.pdbx_strand_id
1 'polypeptide(L)'
;MALVLRKRREKGEAAYNDVIFEDLVRRFEKPDRRNRWDSPLFELWAHNDGVERSSIAIVDVVSYLTKKADSKSRDVKILQPTIATQNTRFSEANSLYEMDRATQEVINAIVEAQSQSIGGPLASISIGQGLPNIDISRSVGLPELRRLRRTFIKLTGQTSLSGRPPPSDSSSAKRMFVDYLNRELGTIA
;
A
#
# COMPACT_ATOMS: atom_id res chain seq x y z
N MET A 1 -32.97 -15.86 -11.58
CA MET A 1 -34.02 -14.84 -11.39
C MET A 1 -35.31 -15.14 -12.15
N ALA A 2 -35.28 -15.27 -13.48
CA ALA A 2 -36.51 -15.40 -14.28
C ALA A 2 -37.40 -16.60 -13.90
N LEU A 3 -36.78 -17.75 -13.62
CA LEU A 3 -37.49 -18.99 -13.26
C LEU A 3 -38.16 -18.95 -11.89
N VAL A 4 -37.55 -18.26 -10.91
CA VAL A 4 -38.06 -18.21 -9.53
C VAL A 4 -39.32 -17.34 -9.45
N LEU A 5 -39.35 -16.22 -10.17
CA LEU A 5 -40.48 -15.30 -10.17
C LEU A 5 -41.67 -15.84 -10.98
N ARG A 6 -41.42 -16.57 -12.08
CA ARG A 6 -42.48 -17.29 -12.82
C ARG A 6 -43.15 -18.37 -11.94
N LYS A 7 -42.36 -19.08 -11.14
CA LYS A 7 -42.85 -20.10 -10.19
C LYS A 7 -43.71 -19.52 -9.05
N ARG A 8 -43.50 -18.25 -8.66
CA ARG A 8 -44.37 -17.56 -7.68
C ARG A 8 -45.77 -17.29 -8.25
N ARG A 9 -45.85 -16.93 -9.54
CA ARG A 9 -47.11 -16.75 -10.25
C ARG A 9 -47.92 -18.05 -10.32
N GLU A 10 -47.26 -19.17 -10.61
CA GLU A 10 -47.88 -20.51 -10.61
C GLU A 10 -48.44 -20.90 -9.23
N LYS A 11 -47.92 -20.32 -8.15
CA LYS A 11 -48.39 -20.50 -6.77
C LYS A 11 -49.47 -19.49 -6.35
N GLY A 12 -49.91 -18.61 -7.25
CA GLY A 12 -50.91 -17.57 -6.94
C GLY A 12 -50.41 -16.43 -6.05
N GLU A 13 -49.09 -16.29 -5.90
CA GLU A 13 -48.48 -15.19 -5.13
C GLU A 13 -48.45 -13.90 -5.97
N ALA A 14 -48.36 -12.75 -5.29
CA ALA A 14 -48.24 -11.45 -5.95
C ALA A 14 -47.01 -11.42 -6.88
N ALA A 15 -47.25 -11.10 -8.16
CA ALA A 15 -46.23 -11.08 -9.21
C ALA A 15 -46.35 -9.80 -10.06
N TYR A 16 -45.24 -9.37 -10.64
CA TYR A 16 -45.22 -8.27 -11.61
C TYR A 16 -46.05 -8.63 -12.86
N ASN A 17 -46.58 -7.60 -13.54
CA ASN A 17 -47.15 -7.77 -14.87
C ASN A 17 -46.07 -8.29 -15.85
N ASP A 18 -46.44 -9.21 -16.74
CA ASP A 18 -45.52 -9.87 -17.68
C ASP A 18 -44.71 -8.88 -18.52
N VAL A 19 -45.33 -7.78 -18.98
CA VAL A 19 -44.65 -6.74 -19.77
C VAL A 19 -43.57 -6.02 -18.96
N ILE A 20 -43.89 -5.68 -17.71
CA ILE A 20 -42.96 -5.01 -16.79
C ILE A 20 -41.82 -5.97 -16.42
N PHE A 21 -42.15 -7.23 -16.18
CA PHE A 21 -41.18 -8.24 -15.82
C PHE A 21 -40.15 -8.50 -16.94
N GLU A 22 -40.61 -8.68 -18.17
CA GLU A 22 -39.72 -8.88 -19.32
C GLU A 22 -38.84 -7.65 -19.57
N ASP A 23 -39.36 -6.43 -19.39
CA ASP A 23 -38.56 -5.21 -19.48
C ASP A 23 -37.46 -5.14 -18.40
N LEU A 24 -37.79 -5.48 -17.14
CA LEU A 24 -36.82 -5.53 -16.05
C LEU A 24 -35.73 -6.58 -16.29
N VAL A 25 -36.09 -7.77 -16.78
CA VAL A 25 -35.12 -8.84 -17.07
C VAL A 25 -34.18 -8.43 -18.21
N ARG A 26 -34.69 -7.73 -19.24
CA ARG A 26 -33.87 -7.25 -20.36
C ARG A 26 -32.86 -6.18 -19.95
N ARG A 27 -33.20 -5.35 -18.96
CA ARG A 27 -32.35 -4.24 -18.47
C ARG A 27 -31.44 -4.66 -17.32
N PHE A 28 -31.56 -5.88 -16.81
CA PHE A 28 -30.75 -6.33 -15.69
C PHE A 28 -29.31 -6.61 -16.14
N GLU A 29 -28.38 -5.82 -15.63
CA GLU A 29 -26.94 -6.02 -15.79
C GLU A 29 -26.40 -6.83 -14.60
N LYS A 30 -25.66 -7.90 -14.89
CA LYS A 30 -25.00 -8.68 -13.84
C LYS A 30 -23.81 -7.89 -13.28
N PRO A 31 -23.60 -7.88 -11.96
CA PRO A 31 -22.45 -7.23 -11.36
C PRO A 31 -21.12 -7.71 -11.98
N ASP A 32 -20.25 -6.77 -12.38
CA ASP A 32 -18.95 -7.07 -12.99
C ASP A 32 -17.87 -7.32 -11.93
N ARG A 33 -17.46 -8.59 -11.82
CA ARG A 33 -16.40 -9.04 -10.90
C ARG A 33 -15.04 -8.37 -11.13
N ARG A 34 -14.79 -7.82 -12.32
CA ARG A 34 -13.54 -7.12 -12.67
C ARG A 34 -13.49 -5.73 -12.01
N ASN A 35 -14.65 -5.13 -11.76
CA ASN A 35 -14.75 -3.84 -11.09
C ASN A 35 -14.80 -4.05 -9.58
N ARG A 36 -13.81 -3.53 -8.85
CA ARG A 36 -13.74 -3.71 -7.39
C ARG A 36 -15.01 -3.25 -6.66
N TRP A 37 -15.67 -2.20 -7.15
CA TRP A 37 -16.88 -1.64 -6.54
C TRP A 37 -18.17 -2.37 -6.97
N ASP A 38 -18.12 -3.14 -8.06
CA ASP A 38 -19.27 -3.89 -8.61
C ASP A 38 -19.08 -5.41 -8.46
N SER A 39 -18.02 -5.84 -7.76
CA SER A 39 -17.74 -7.26 -7.53
C SER A 39 -18.57 -7.77 -6.36
N PRO A 40 -19.50 -8.73 -6.58
CA PRO A 40 -20.41 -9.21 -5.54
C PRO A 40 -19.64 -10.03 -4.48
N LEU A 41 -19.82 -9.68 -3.20
CA LEU A 41 -19.19 -10.38 -2.07
C LEU A 41 -19.80 -11.76 -1.77
N PHE A 42 -21.09 -11.91 -2.05
CA PHE A 42 -21.85 -13.14 -1.90
C PHE A 42 -22.83 -13.25 -3.06
N GLU A 43 -23.01 -14.45 -3.59
CA GLU A 43 -23.93 -14.73 -4.69
C GLU A 43 -24.86 -15.88 -4.27
N LEU A 44 -26.16 -15.72 -4.54
CA LEU A 44 -27.19 -16.68 -4.16
C LEU A 44 -27.97 -17.13 -5.40
N TRP A 45 -27.94 -18.44 -5.67
CA TRP A 45 -28.63 -19.05 -6.80
C TRP A 45 -29.93 -19.69 -6.36
N ALA A 46 -30.95 -18.87 -6.09
CA ALA A 46 -32.25 -19.31 -5.57
C ALA A 46 -32.96 -20.41 -6.39
N HIS A 47 -32.59 -20.59 -7.67
CA HIS A 47 -33.17 -21.64 -8.51
C HIS A 47 -32.46 -23.00 -8.41
N ASN A 48 -31.18 -23.01 -8.02
CA ASN A 48 -30.37 -24.23 -7.88
C ASN A 48 -30.32 -24.67 -6.42
N ASP A 49 -30.00 -23.73 -5.53
CA ASP A 49 -29.63 -24.03 -4.15
C ASP A 49 -30.78 -23.79 -3.16
N GLY A 50 -31.93 -23.34 -3.67
CA GLY A 50 -33.04 -22.84 -2.85
C GLY A 50 -32.67 -21.56 -2.08
N VAL A 51 -33.57 -21.13 -1.19
CA VAL A 51 -33.32 -20.01 -0.27
C VAL A 51 -33.65 -20.48 1.14
N GLU A 52 -32.85 -21.40 1.65
CA GLU A 52 -33.01 -21.95 3.00
C GLU A 52 -31.97 -21.36 3.93
N ARG A 53 -32.26 -21.31 5.24
CA ARG A 53 -31.30 -20.79 6.23
C ARG A 53 -29.97 -21.56 6.25
N SER A 54 -30.00 -22.81 5.78
CA SER A 54 -28.87 -23.72 5.61
C SER A 54 -28.08 -23.48 4.32
N SER A 55 -28.55 -22.63 3.39
CA SER A 55 -27.83 -22.34 2.15
C SER A 55 -26.45 -21.76 2.45
N ILE A 56 -25.43 -22.31 1.79
CA ILE A 56 -24.01 -21.97 2.02
C ILE A 56 -23.76 -20.47 2.01
N ALA A 57 -24.37 -19.74 1.06
CA ALA A 57 -24.24 -18.29 0.93
C ALA A 57 -24.83 -17.54 2.14
N ILE A 58 -25.94 -18.01 2.72
CA ILE A 58 -26.57 -17.37 3.88
C ILE A 58 -25.75 -17.61 5.14
N VAL A 59 -25.28 -18.85 5.34
CA VAL A 59 -24.37 -19.19 6.45
C VAL A 59 -23.08 -18.37 6.37
N ASP A 60 -22.52 -18.22 5.17
CA ASP A 60 -21.35 -17.40 4.91
C ASP A 60 -21.57 -15.91 5.21
N VAL A 61 -22.73 -15.36 4.82
CA VAL A 61 -23.10 -13.96 5.11
C VAL A 61 -23.24 -13.75 6.61
N VAL A 62 -23.99 -14.62 7.31
CA VAL A 62 -24.18 -14.51 8.75
C VAL A 62 -22.84 -14.61 9.47
N SER A 63 -22.02 -15.60 9.11
CA SER A 63 -20.67 -15.74 9.65
C SER A 63 -19.83 -14.48 9.44
N TYR A 64 -19.85 -13.91 8.24
CA TYR A 64 -19.11 -12.67 7.94
C TYR A 64 -19.59 -11.47 8.75
N LEU A 65 -20.90 -11.30 8.92
CA LEU A 65 -21.49 -10.18 9.66
C LEU A 65 -21.31 -10.31 11.18
N THR A 66 -21.34 -11.54 11.72
CA THR A 66 -21.27 -11.79 13.16
C THR A 66 -19.87 -12.10 13.68
N LYS A 67 -18.90 -12.38 12.80
CA LYS A 67 -17.50 -12.56 13.19
C LYS A 67 -16.99 -11.26 13.83
N LYS A 68 -16.46 -11.35 15.06
CA LYS A 68 -15.63 -10.29 15.61
C LYS A 68 -14.39 -10.18 14.71
N ALA A 69 -14.13 -8.97 14.23
CA ALA A 69 -13.00 -8.68 13.36
C ALA A 69 -11.68 -8.85 14.13
N ASP A 70 -11.16 -10.08 14.16
CA ASP A 70 -9.80 -10.32 14.59
C ASP A 70 -8.88 -9.83 13.47
N SER A 71 -8.05 -8.83 13.78
CA SER A 71 -7.14 -8.13 12.86
C SER A 71 -6.07 -9.01 12.19
N LYS A 72 -6.20 -10.34 12.28
CA LYS A 72 -5.24 -11.35 11.83
C LYS A 72 -5.72 -12.17 10.63
N SER A 73 -7.03 -12.24 10.33
CA SER A 73 -7.48 -12.91 9.09
C SER A 73 -7.51 -11.93 7.92
N ARG A 74 -6.67 -12.18 6.91
CA ARG A 74 -6.86 -11.59 5.57
C ARG A 74 -8.03 -12.33 4.90
N ASP A 75 -9.24 -12.10 5.38
CA ASP A 75 -10.42 -12.62 4.69
C ASP A 75 -10.58 -11.84 3.37
N VAL A 76 -10.68 -12.58 2.26
CA VAL A 76 -10.84 -12.01 0.90
C VAL A 76 -12.09 -11.13 0.79
N LYS A 77 -13.07 -11.32 1.68
CA LYS A 77 -14.30 -10.53 1.79
C LYS A 77 -14.12 -9.21 2.56
N ILE A 78 -12.99 -9.02 3.26
CA ILE A 78 -12.64 -7.73 3.87
C ILE A 78 -12.09 -6.82 2.77
N LEU A 79 -12.92 -5.87 2.35
CA LEU A 79 -12.53 -4.86 1.37
C LEU A 79 -11.31 -4.09 1.89
N GLN A 80 -10.15 -4.30 1.28
CA GLN A 80 -8.96 -3.52 1.63
C GLN A 80 -9.22 -2.05 1.29
N PRO A 81 -8.99 -1.10 2.22
CA PRO A 81 -9.16 0.32 1.94
C PRO A 81 -8.34 0.72 0.71
N THR A 82 -8.94 1.50 -0.19
CA THR A 82 -8.23 2.05 -1.34
C THR A 82 -7.06 2.89 -0.82
N ILE A 83 -5.92 2.87 -1.51
CA ILE A 83 -4.72 3.67 -1.14
C ILE A 83 -5.08 5.16 -0.96
N ALA A 84 -6.02 5.68 -1.75
CA ALA A 84 -6.55 7.05 -1.65
C ALA A 84 -7.33 7.36 -0.36
N THR A 85 -7.76 6.34 0.38
CA THR A 85 -8.48 6.45 1.67
C THR A 85 -7.65 5.98 2.85
N GLN A 86 -6.43 5.47 2.62
CA GLN A 86 -5.52 5.20 3.71
C GLN A 86 -4.91 6.54 4.14
N ASN A 87 -5.29 6.98 5.33
CA ASN A 87 -4.55 8.03 6.03
C ASN A 87 -3.11 7.52 6.13
N THR A 88 -2.16 8.27 5.54
CA THR A 88 -0.74 8.08 5.76
C THR A 88 -0.54 7.88 7.25
N ARG A 89 -0.05 6.72 7.67
CA ARG A 89 0.33 6.51 9.06
C ARG A 89 1.28 7.65 9.39
N PHE A 90 0.85 8.55 10.27
CA PHE A 90 1.74 9.57 10.80
C PHE A 90 2.86 8.80 11.48
N SER A 91 4.03 8.71 10.82
CA SER A 91 5.26 8.47 11.54
C SER A 91 5.31 9.55 12.62
N GLU A 92 5.62 9.17 13.86
CA GLU A 92 5.68 10.10 14.99
C GLU A 92 6.36 11.38 14.51
N ALA A 93 5.78 12.56 14.75
CA ALA A 93 6.28 13.83 14.19
C ALA A 93 7.79 14.04 14.39
N ASN A 94 8.34 13.38 15.41
CA ASN A 94 9.77 13.30 15.70
C ASN A 94 10.60 12.54 14.65
N SER A 95 10.13 11.42 14.10
CA SER A 95 10.92 10.56 13.20
C SER A 95 11.24 11.24 11.86
N LEU A 96 10.32 12.02 11.29
CA LEU A 96 10.61 12.76 10.04
C LEU A 96 11.66 13.86 10.29
N TYR A 97 11.55 14.56 11.42
CA TYR A 97 12.53 15.56 11.82
C TYR A 97 13.92 14.93 12.06
N GLU A 98 13.97 13.81 12.78
CA GLU A 98 15.22 13.08 13.04
C GLU A 98 15.85 12.54 11.75
N MET A 99 15.04 12.07 10.79
CA MET A 99 15.52 11.68 9.46
C MET A 99 16.07 12.88 8.67
N ASP A 100 15.37 14.00 8.66
CA ASP A 100 15.80 15.18 7.92
C ASP A 100 17.12 15.73 8.47
N ARG A 101 17.21 15.80 9.81
CA ARG A 101 18.44 16.14 10.53
C ARG A 101 19.58 15.16 10.24
N ALA A 102 19.33 13.86 10.34
CA ALA A 102 20.33 12.82 10.08
C ALA A 102 20.89 12.89 8.66
N THR A 103 20.04 13.10 7.65
CA THR A 103 20.48 13.21 6.25
C THR A 103 21.25 14.52 5.99
N GLN A 104 20.90 15.62 6.67
CA GLN A 104 21.67 16.86 6.59
C GLN A 104 23.08 16.70 7.18
N GLU A 105 23.21 16.03 8.33
CA GLU A 105 24.51 15.78 8.97
C GLU A 105 25.42 14.94 8.06
N VAL A 106 24.87 13.93 7.38
CA VAL A 106 25.60 13.12 6.38
C VAL A 106 26.09 13.98 5.20
N ILE A 107 25.23 14.84 4.64
CA ILE A 107 25.61 15.73 3.53
C ILE A 107 26.73 16.69 3.95
N ASN A 108 26.63 17.28 5.14
CA ASN A 108 27.64 18.20 5.63
C ASN A 108 28.99 17.48 5.79
N ALA A 109 29.00 16.28 6.37
CA ALA A 109 30.21 15.47 6.50
C ALA A 109 30.85 15.13 5.13
N ILE A 110 30.05 14.85 4.10
CA ILE A 110 30.55 14.61 2.74
C ILE A 110 31.19 15.87 2.16
N VAL A 111 30.53 17.02 2.30
CA VAL A 111 31.03 18.31 1.76
C VAL A 111 32.32 18.72 2.48
N GLU A 112 32.38 18.55 3.81
CA GLU A 112 33.59 18.80 4.60
C GLU A 112 34.74 17.90 4.15
N ALA A 113 34.52 16.59 4.01
CA ALA A 113 35.53 15.66 3.52
C ALA A 113 36.01 15.99 2.11
N GLN A 114 35.11 16.37 1.19
CA GLN A 114 35.46 16.81 -0.17
C GLN A 114 36.26 18.12 -0.19
N SER A 115 36.01 19.04 0.75
CA SER A 115 36.77 20.29 0.86
C SER A 115 38.17 20.10 1.41
N GLN A 116 38.38 19.07 2.25
CA GLN A 116 39.68 18.73 2.82
C GLN A 116 40.52 17.89 1.85
N SER A 117 39.89 17.16 0.92
CA SER A 117 40.59 16.41 -0.14
C SER A 117 41.04 17.35 -1.26
N ILE A 118 42.14 18.07 -1.05
CA ILE A 118 42.79 18.86 -2.11
C ILE A 118 43.47 17.90 -3.09
N GLY A 119 42.79 17.58 -4.20
CA GLY A 119 43.41 17.02 -5.41
C GLY A 119 43.77 15.53 -5.42
N GLY A 120 43.32 14.73 -4.46
CA GLY A 120 43.50 13.26 -4.43
C GLY A 120 42.18 12.48 -4.58
N PRO A 121 42.23 11.16 -4.88
CA PRO A 121 41.04 10.32 -4.89
C PRO A 121 40.34 10.37 -3.52
N LEU A 122 39.03 10.61 -3.49
CA LEU A 122 38.23 10.57 -2.27
C LEU A 122 38.12 9.12 -1.77
N ALA A 123 39.12 8.65 -1.03
CA ALA A 123 39.06 7.38 -0.36
C ALA A 123 38.06 7.47 0.80
N SER A 124 37.01 6.62 0.76
CA SER A 124 36.15 6.20 1.88
C SER A 124 35.90 7.27 2.97
N ILE A 125 34.79 8.01 2.87
CA ILE A 125 34.41 9.02 3.88
C ILE A 125 33.79 8.33 5.10
N SER A 126 34.42 8.51 6.27
CA SER A 126 33.88 8.03 7.55
C SER A 126 32.99 9.08 8.21
N ILE A 127 31.69 8.77 8.37
CA ILE A 127 30.68 9.70 8.90
C ILE A 127 30.50 9.60 10.43
N GLY A 128 31.16 8.64 11.09
CA GLY A 128 31.18 8.51 12.54
C GLY A 128 31.37 7.06 12.99
N GLN A 129 31.40 6.84 14.31
CA GLN A 129 31.54 5.50 14.89
C GLN A 129 30.31 4.62 14.59
N GLY A 130 30.52 3.46 13.95
CA GLY A 130 29.49 2.45 13.70
C GLY A 130 28.64 2.64 12.43
N LEU A 131 28.98 3.60 11.56
CA LEU A 131 28.32 3.79 10.26
C LEU A 131 29.17 3.22 9.12
N PRO A 132 28.56 2.74 8.02
CA PRO A 132 29.32 2.32 6.84
C PRO A 132 30.11 3.51 6.28
N ASN A 133 31.28 3.25 5.72
CA ASN A 133 32.00 4.27 4.97
C ASN A 133 31.29 4.55 3.65
N ILE A 134 31.37 5.79 3.17
CA ILE A 134 30.88 6.15 1.85
C ILE A 134 32.01 6.05 0.84
N ASP A 135 31.87 5.14 -0.12
CA ASP A 135 32.84 4.95 -1.19
C ASP A 135 32.46 5.86 -2.36
N ILE A 136 33.14 7.01 -2.43
CA ILE A 136 32.89 8.03 -3.46
C ILE A 136 34.06 8.05 -4.44
N SER A 137 33.87 7.45 -5.62
CA SER A 137 34.89 7.44 -6.68
C SER A 137 35.10 8.79 -7.38
N ARG A 138 34.10 9.69 -7.32
CA ARG A 138 34.09 11.02 -7.97
C ARG A 138 33.56 12.10 -7.03
N SER A 139 34.07 13.33 -7.09
CA SER A 139 33.46 14.43 -6.34
C SER A 139 31.99 14.61 -6.73
N VAL A 140 31.12 14.61 -5.73
CA VAL A 140 29.65 14.74 -5.89
C VAL A 140 29.27 16.16 -5.49
N GLY A 141 28.73 16.93 -6.43
CA GLY A 141 28.32 18.30 -6.16
C GLY A 141 27.14 18.40 -5.20
N LEU A 142 27.08 19.50 -4.44
CA LEU A 142 25.96 19.80 -3.53
C LEU A 142 24.57 19.72 -4.21
N PRO A 143 24.37 20.13 -5.48
CA PRO A 143 23.08 19.96 -6.16
C PRO A 143 22.65 18.50 -6.31
N GLU A 144 23.59 17.59 -6.57
CA GLU A 144 23.36 16.16 -6.73
C GLU A 144 23.02 15.51 -5.38
N LEU A 145 23.78 15.83 -4.33
CA LEU A 145 23.48 15.39 -2.95
C LEU A 145 22.08 15.83 -2.50
N ARG A 146 21.69 17.08 -2.81
CA ARG A 146 20.33 17.59 -2.51
C ARG A 146 19.24 16.86 -3.30
N ARG A 147 19.53 16.42 -4.53
CA ARG A 147 18.60 15.62 -5.35
C ARG A 147 18.45 14.20 -4.79
N LEU A 148 19.57 13.56 -4.41
CA LEU A 148 19.59 12.23 -3.81
C LEU A 148 18.83 12.22 -2.48
N ARG A 149 19.03 13.22 -1.61
CA ARG A 149 18.27 13.36 -0.37
C ARG A 149 16.77 13.49 -0.60
N ARG A 150 16.33 14.37 -1.52
CA ARG A 150 14.90 14.51 -1.85
C ARG A 150 14.30 13.19 -2.32
N THR A 151 15.04 12.43 -3.13
CA THR A 151 14.62 11.12 -3.64
C THR A 151 14.53 10.09 -2.52
N PHE A 152 15.54 10.04 -1.64
CA PHE A 152 15.54 9.19 -0.45
C PHE A 152 14.35 9.46 0.46
N ILE A 153 14.13 10.72 0.86
CA ILE A 153 13.01 11.12 1.74
C ILE A 153 11.67 10.72 1.14
N LYS A 154 11.49 10.94 -0.18
CA LYS A 154 10.28 10.54 -0.90
C LYS A 154 10.08 9.01 -0.87
N LEU A 155 11.14 8.25 -1.13
CA LEU A 155 11.11 6.78 -1.14
C LEU A 155 10.80 6.21 0.25
N THR A 156 11.43 6.73 1.31
CA THR A 156 11.17 6.32 2.69
C THR A 156 9.77 6.72 3.18
N GLY A 157 9.28 7.89 2.76
CA GLY A 157 7.91 8.33 3.05
C GLY A 157 6.86 7.45 2.36
N GLN A 158 7.10 7.04 1.12
CA GLN A 158 6.20 6.13 0.38
C GLN A 158 6.26 4.69 0.91
N THR A 159 7.44 4.22 1.30
CA THR A 159 7.61 2.87 1.88
C THR A 159 6.87 2.73 3.22
N SER A 160 6.62 3.83 3.93
CA SER A 160 5.80 3.85 5.14
C SER A 160 4.32 3.48 4.88
N LEU A 161 3.86 3.50 3.62
CA LEU A 161 2.49 3.15 3.21
C LEU A 161 2.31 1.66 2.85
N SER A 162 3.38 0.93 2.52
CA SER A 162 3.28 -0.47 2.08
C SER A 162 4.43 -1.39 2.51
N GLY A 163 5.38 -0.89 3.31
CA GLY A 163 6.62 -1.58 3.65
C GLY A 163 7.07 -1.38 5.10
N ARG A 164 8.34 -1.73 5.37
CA ARG A 164 8.97 -1.65 6.70
C ARG A 164 8.86 -0.22 7.25
N PRO A 165 8.51 -0.04 8.54
CA PRO A 165 8.37 1.29 9.13
C PRO A 165 9.65 2.11 8.96
N PRO A 166 9.54 3.45 8.83
CA PRO A 166 10.70 4.32 8.76
C PRO A 166 11.53 4.18 10.04
N PRO A 167 12.85 4.39 9.97
CA PRO A 167 13.71 4.33 11.15
C PRO A 167 13.28 5.38 12.17
N SER A 168 13.03 4.95 13.41
CA SER A 168 12.72 5.85 14.52
C SER A 168 13.95 6.58 15.06
N ASP A 169 15.14 5.99 14.89
CA ASP A 169 16.40 6.48 15.47
C ASP A 169 17.27 7.19 14.44
N SER A 170 17.91 8.29 14.85
CA SER A 170 18.84 9.08 14.04
C SER A 170 20.00 8.24 13.46
N SER A 171 20.57 7.33 14.26
CA SER A 171 21.65 6.43 13.82
C SER A 171 21.21 5.49 12.69
N SER A 172 20.00 4.93 12.80
CA SER A 172 19.40 4.07 11.79
C SER A 172 19.09 4.84 10.51
N ALA A 173 18.61 6.09 10.63
CA ALA A 173 18.38 6.98 9.49
C ALA A 173 19.67 7.33 8.74
N LYS A 174 20.75 7.65 9.47
CA LYS A 174 22.09 7.86 8.89
C LYS A 174 22.56 6.64 8.12
N ARG A 175 22.45 5.45 8.73
CA ARG A 175 22.86 4.19 8.10
C ARG A 175 22.10 3.91 6.80
N MET A 176 20.78 4.04 6.82
CA MET A 176 19.95 3.83 5.62
C MET A 176 20.28 4.83 4.50
N PHE A 177 20.55 6.09 4.84
CA PHE A 177 20.91 7.09 3.84
C PHE A 177 22.31 6.85 3.28
N VAL A 178 23.27 6.45 4.10
CA VAL A 178 24.62 6.03 3.66
C VAL A 178 24.53 4.83 2.71
N ASP A 179 23.77 3.80 3.07
CA ASP A 179 23.57 2.63 2.20
C ASP A 179 22.92 3.02 0.86
N TYR A 180 21.98 3.96 0.88
CA TYR A 180 21.38 4.50 -0.35
C TYR A 180 22.39 5.25 -1.20
N LEU A 181 23.23 6.11 -0.60
CA LEU A 181 24.29 6.82 -1.30
C LEU A 181 25.30 5.85 -1.92
N ASN A 182 25.73 4.82 -1.18
CA ASN A 182 26.63 3.79 -1.71
C ASN A 182 26.02 3.01 -2.88
N ARG A 183 24.71 2.78 -2.90
CA ARG A 183 24.03 2.20 -4.07
C ARG A 183 24.02 3.16 -5.25
N GLU A 184 23.55 4.39 -5.06
CA GLU A 184 23.40 5.34 -6.17
C GLU A 184 24.74 5.81 -6.73
N LEU A 185 25.75 5.96 -5.88
CA LEU A 185 27.09 6.42 -6.27
C LEU A 185 28.02 5.27 -6.65
N GLY A 186 27.87 4.10 -6.03
CA GLY A 186 28.66 2.89 -6.32
C GLY A 186 28.26 2.21 -7.63
N THR A 187 27.02 2.37 -8.10
CA THR A 187 26.57 1.82 -9.40
C THR A 187 27.08 2.62 -10.60
N ILE A 188 27.73 3.78 -10.38
CA ILE A 188 28.28 4.64 -11.45
C ILE A 188 29.77 4.33 -11.72
N ALA A 189 30.32 3.27 -11.12
CA ALA A 189 31.67 2.76 -11.40
C ALA A 189 31.63 1.63 -12.44
#